data_AF-A0A2I0K5Z9-F1
#
_entry.id   AF-A0A2I0K5Z9-F1
#
_cell.length_a   1.000
_cell.length_b   1.000
_cell.length_c   1.000
_cell.angle_alpha   90.00
_cell.angle_beta   90.00
_cell.angle_gamma   90.00
#
_symmetry.space_group_name_H-M   'P 1'
#
loop_
_entity.id
_entity.type
_entity.pdbx_description
1 polymer ?
#
loop_
_entity_poly.entity_id
_entity_poly.type
_entity_poly.pdbx_seq_one_letter_code
_entity_poly.pdbx_strand_id
1 'polypeptide(L)'
;MSVFYPYKGKSIPQSALFQNTSFVVFFLIALGLVGLGGALILWPTIMEQLHINNNVHPLESTSCPTAKTGLLGGGAFLSLDAMLIWLVALMLASNTREDYFEEVEGSSKGDATEVLPGDYEMAHTKAVA
;
A
#
# COMPACT_ATOMS: atom_id res chain seq x y z
N MET A 1 -5.48 7.36 -3.97
CA MET A 1 -6.41 7.71 -2.87
C MET A 1 -7.69 6.85 -2.88
N SER A 2 -7.61 5.58 -3.31
CA SER A 2 -8.74 4.63 -3.27
C SER A 2 -8.75 3.74 -2.02
N VAL A 3 -7.63 3.69 -1.28
CA VAL A 3 -7.46 2.87 -0.06
C VAL A 3 -8.46 3.24 1.04
N PHE A 4 -8.83 4.52 1.14
CA PHE A 4 -9.74 5.03 2.18
C PHE A 4 -11.20 5.11 1.74
N TYR A 5 -11.53 4.58 0.57
CA TYR A 5 -12.91 4.63 0.10
C TYR A 5 -13.77 3.62 0.88
N PRO A 6 -14.94 4.03 1.41
CA PRO A 6 -15.79 3.15 2.20
C PRO A 6 -16.19 1.91 1.37
N TYR A 7 -15.89 0.73 1.91
CA TYR A 7 -16.21 -0.53 1.26
C TYR A 7 -17.50 -1.10 1.85
N LYS A 8 -18.48 -1.38 0.98
CA LYS A 8 -19.81 -1.92 1.36
C LYS A 8 -20.52 -1.14 2.48
N GLY A 9 -20.32 0.17 2.57
CA GLY A 9 -21.00 1.04 3.54
C GLY A 9 -20.47 0.99 4.98
N LYS A 10 -19.38 0.25 5.25
CA LYS A 10 -18.66 0.27 6.53
C LYS A 10 -17.29 0.93 6.35
N SER A 11 -16.93 1.86 7.23
CA SER A 11 -15.58 2.44 7.26
C SER A 11 -14.62 1.47 7.97
N ILE A 12 -13.46 1.25 7.36
CA ILE A 12 -12.43 0.38 7.94
C ILE A 12 -11.46 1.26 8.72
N PRO A 13 -11.11 0.93 9.97
CA PRO A 13 -10.09 1.66 10.70
C PRO A 13 -8.74 1.48 10.00
N GLN A 14 -8.03 2.59 9.75
CA GLN A 14 -6.69 2.55 9.10
C GLN A 14 -5.72 1.62 9.85
N SER A 15 -5.90 1.47 11.16
CA SER A 15 -5.10 0.56 12.00
C SER A 15 -5.22 -0.91 11.59
N ALA A 16 -6.36 -1.36 11.05
CA ALA A 16 -6.54 -2.75 10.61
C ALA A 16 -5.82 -3.02 9.27
N LEU A 17 -5.76 -2.03 8.39
CA LEU A 17 -5.02 -2.16 7.11
C LEU A 17 -3.51 -2.23 7.33
N PHE A 18 -2.98 -1.47 8.28
CA PHE A 18 -1.54 -1.45 8.58
C PHE A 18 -1.08 -2.56 9.54
N GLN A 19 -2.00 -3.39 10.04
CA GLN A 19 -1.64 -4.56 10.86
C GLN A 19 -0.94 -5.64 10.02
N ASN A 20 -1.25 -5.72 8.71
CA ASN A 20 -0.58 -6.65 7.82
C ASN A 20 0.75 -6.06 7.31
N THR A 21 1.86 -6.64 7.79
CA THR A 21 3.23 -6.24 7.40
C THR A 21 3.46 -6.27 5.90
N SER A 22 2.88 -7.24 5.17
CA SER A 22 3.04 -7.36 3.72
C SER A 22 2.48 -6.15 2.99
N PHE A 23 1.28 -5.69 3.35
CA PHE A 23 0.67 -4.50 2.75
C PHE A 23 1.54 -3.25 2.99
N VAL A 24 2.03 -3.07 4.22
CA VAL A 24 2.90 -1.94 4.60
C VAL A 24 4.17 -1.91 3.75
N VAL A 25 4.84 -3.06 3.59
CA VAL A 25 6.10 -3.16 2.84
C VAL A 25 5.89 -2.78 1.37
N PHE A 26 4.89 -3.36 0.70
CA PHE A 26 4.60 -3.02 -0.70
C PHE A 26 4.20 -1.55 -0.86
N PHE A 27 3.43 -1.01 0.08
CA PHE A 27 3.02 0.39 0.06
C PHE A 27 4.21 1.36 0.18
N LEU A 28 5.15 1.08 1.09
CA LEU A 28 6.35 1.91 1.27
C LEU A 28 7.29 1.83 0.06
N ILE A 29 7.48 0.63 -0.52
CA ILE A 29 8.28 0.45 -1.74
C ILE A 29 7.65 1.23 -2.90
N ALA A 30 6.33 1.13 -3.08
CA ALA A 30 5.63 1.89 -4.12
C ALA A 30 5.83 3.40 -3.94
N LEU A 31 5.68 3.93 -2.72
CA LEU A 31 5.92 5.35 -2.45
C LEU A 31 7.37 5.77 -2.75
N GLY A 32 8.34 4.93 -2.39
CA GLY A 32 9.75 5.16 -2.70
C GLY A 32 10.01 5.24 -4.21
N LEU A 33 9.45 4.32 -4.98
CA LEU A 33 9.60 4.29 -6.44
C LEU A 33 8.87 5.43 -7.14
N VAL A 34 7.66 5.82 -6.69
CA VAL A 34 6.97 7.01 -7.20
C VAL A 34 7.81 8.26 -6.94
N GLY A 35 8.35 8.42 -5.73
CA GLY A 35 9.19 9.55 -5.37
C GLY A 35 10.47 9.63 -6.22
N LEU A 36 11.14 8.49 -6.39
CA LEU A 36 12.37 8.41 -7.18
C LEU A 36 12.10 8.60 -8.67
N GLY A 37 11.08 7.96 -9.22
CA GLY A 37 10.64 8.16 -10.61
C GLY A 37 10.26 9.61 -10.91
N GLY A 38 9.49 10.23 -10.00
CA GLY A 38 9.15 11.64 -10.05
C GLY A 38 10.38 12.55 -9.99
N ALA A 39 11.34 12.27 -9.11
CA ALA A 39 12.59 13.03 -9.03
C ALA A 39 13.43 12.91 -10.31
N LEU A 40 13.55 11.70 -10.88
CA LEU A 40 14.29 11.47 -12.13
C LEU A 40 13.65 12.15 -13.34
N ILE A 41 12.33 12.35 -13.34
CA ILE A 41 11.63 13.13 -14.36
C ILE A 41 11.77 14.63 -14.09
N LEU A 42 11.50 15.07 -12.86
CA LEU A 42 11.42 16.48 -12.51
C LEU A 42 12.79 17.18 -12.53
N TRP A 43 13.84 16.50 -12.07
CA TRP A 43 15.19 17.05 -12.03
C TRP A 43 15.71 17.55 -13.39
N PRO A 44 15.75 16.73 -14.46
CA PRO A 44 16.19 17.20 -15.77
C PRO A 44 15.26 18.27 -16.35
N THR A 45 13.94 18.19 -16.10
CA THR A 45 12.98 19.21 -16.57
C THR A 45 13.23 20.57 -15.94
N ILE A 46 13.49 20.64 -14.63
CA ILE A 46 13.81 21.90 -13.94
C ILE A 46 15.14 22.46 -14.45
N MET A 47 16.17 21.61 -14.59
CA MET A 47 17.49 22.03 -15.06
C MET A 47 17.46 22.57 -16.48
N GLU A 48 16.69 21.93 -17.37
CA GLU A 48 16.47 22.41 -18.73
C GLU A 48 15.75 23.77 -18.74
N GLN A 49 14.69 23.93 -17.95
CA GLN A 49 13.96 25.19 -17.85
C GLN A 49 14.82 26.33 -17.29
N LEU A 50 15.65 26.06 -16.27
CA LEU A 50 16.59 27.03 -15.72
C LEU A 50 17.66 27.43 -16.73
N HIS A 51 18.16 26.46 -17.52
CA HIS A 51 19.14 26.70 -18.56
C HIS A 51 18.59 27.61 -19.66
N ILE A 52 17.37 27.35 -20.13
CA ILE A 52 16.67 28.17 -21.13
C ILE A 52 16.39 29.57 -20.59
N ASN A 53 15.95 29.70 -19.33
CA ASN A 53 15.65 31.00 -18.73
C ASN A 53 16.90 31.89 -18.57
N ASN A 54 18.06 31.29 -18.28
CA ASN A 54 19.29 32.05 -18.04
C ASN A 54 20.14 32.28 -19.31
N ASN A 55 19.90 31.55 -20.41
CA ASN A 55 20.60 31.72 -21.68
C ASN A 55 19.62 32.04 -22.82
N VAL A 56 19.55 33.32 -23.21
CA VAL A 56 18.70 33.82 -24.32
C VAL A 56 19.43 33.81 -25.67
N HIS A 57 20.70 33.37 -25.70
CA HIS A 57 21.46 33.22 -26.95
C HIS A 57 21.23 31.82 -27.55
N PRO A 58 20.90 31.72 -28.85
CA PRO A 58 20.71 30.44 -29.51
C PRO A 58 22.02 29.65 -29.51
N LEU A 59 22.02 28.47 -28.88
CA LEU A 59 23.17 27.56 -28.90
C LEU A 59 23.49 27.14 -30.34
N GLU A 60 24.67 27.49 -30.83
CA GLU A 60 25.18 27.16 -32.17
C GLU A 60 25.56 25.66 -32.32
N SER A 61 25.37 24.84 -31.27
CA SER A 61 25.62 23.40 -31.32
C SER A 61 24.52 22.62 -30.61
N THR A 62 23.78 21.87 -31.41
CA THR A 62 22.54 21.11 -31.15
C THR A 62 22.71 19.95 -30.16
N SER A 63 23.07 20.22 -28.91
CA SER A 63 23.14 19.20 -27.85
C SER A 63 22.18 19.55 -26.72
N CYS A 64 20.92 19.11 -26.83
CA CYS A 64 19.96 19.20 -25.74
C CYS A 64 20.45 18.31 -24.57
N PRO A 65 20.79 18.87 -23.40
CA PRO A 65 21.33 18.10 -22.27
C PRO A 65 20.40 16.98 -21.82
N THR A 66 19.08 17.18 -21.95
CA THR A 66 18.02 16.27 -21.54
C THR A 66 17.94 15.00 -22.37
N ALA A 67 18.23 15.07 -23.67
CA ALA A 67 18.13 13.91 -24.57
C ALA A 67 19.33 12.96 -24.47
N LYS A 68 20.46 13.44 -23.93
CA LYS A 68 21.70 12.66 -23.83
C LYS A 68 21.73 11.75 -22.60
N THR A 69 21.01 12.13 -21.55
CA THR A 69 20.88 11.34 -20.33
C THR A 69 19.59 10.53 -20.43
N GLY A 70 19.66 9.20 -20.51
CA GLY A 70 18.49 8.31 -20.54
C GLY A 70 17.62 8.34 -19.26
N LEU A 71 17.77 9.38 -18.45
CA LEU A 71 17.17 9.57 -17.13
C LEU A 71 15.65 9.71 -17.18
N LEU A 72 15.11 10.41 -18.20
CA LEU A 72 13.66 10.52 -18.38
C LEU A 72 13.02 9.16 -18.67
N GLY A 73 13.67 8.34 -19.51
CA GLY A 73 13.22 6.97 -19.79
C GLY A 73 13.28 6.09 -18.54
N GLY A 74 14.36 6.20 -17.74
CA GLY A 74 14.47 5.50 -16.46
C GLY A 74 13.41 5.91 -15.45
N GLY A 75 13.12 7.21 -15.32
CA GLY A 75 12.05 7.71 -14.45
C GLY A 75 10.66 7.26 -14.88
N ALA A 76 10.39 7.21 -16.19
CA ALA A 76 9.14 6.66 -16.73
C ALA A 76 9.00 5.16 -16.45
N PHE A 77 10.07 4.38 -16.61
CA PHE A 77 10.08 2.95 -16.30
C PHE A 77 9.84 2.68 -14.81
N LEU A 78 10.49 3.43 -13.93
CA LEU A 78 10.24 3.34 -12.49
C LEU A 78 8.83 3.77 -12.10
N SER A 79 8.23 4.71 -12.83
CA SER A 79 6.83 5.11 -12.61
C SER A 79 5.86 3.98 -12.99
N LEU A 80 6.16 3.25 -14.06
CA LEU A 80 5.42 2.05 -14.45
C LEU A 80 5.55 0.94 -13.39
N ASP A 81 6.77 0.69 -12.92
CA ASP A 81 7.03 -0.30 -11.86
C ASP A 81 6.31 0.06 -10.56
N ALA A 82 6.37 1.33 -10.16
CA ALA A 82 5.65 1.84 -9.00
C ALA A 82 4.13 1.67 -9.13
N MET A 83 3.57 1.86 -10.33
CA MET A 83 2.14 1.63 -10.58
C MET A 83 1.77 0.15 -10.41
N LEU A 84 2.59 -0.78 -10.88
CA LEU A 84 2.37 -2.21 -10.70
C LEU A 84 2.40 -2.60 -9.22
N ILE A 85 3.41 -2.16 -8.48
CA ILE A 85 3.55 -2.45 -7.05
C ILE A 85 2.40 -1.80 -6.27
N TRP A 86 1.98 -0.61 -6.66
CA TRP A 86 0.81 0.07 -6.08
C TRP A 86 -0.48 -0.73 -6.31
N LEU A 87 -0.71 -1.27 -7.51
CA LEU A 87 -1.88 -2.12 -7.79
C LEU A 87 -1.85 -3.41 -6.95
N VAL A 88 -0.69 -4.04 -6.77
CA VAL A 88 -0.53 -5.19 -5.87
C VAL A 88 -0.87 -4.81 -4.43
N ALA A 89 -0.41 -3.65 -3.95
CA ALA A 89 -0.77 -3.16 -2.63
C ALA A 89 -2.29 -2.95 -2.49
N LEU A 90 -2.96 -2.44 -3.52
CA LEU A 90 -4.43 -2.30 -3.52
C LEU A 90 -5.15 -3.64 -3.50
N MET A 91 -4.64 -4.65 -4.22
CA MET A 91 -5.18 -6.01 -4.16
C MET A 91 -5.04 -6.61 -2.77
N LEU A 92 -3.85 -6.51 -2.16
CA LEU A 92 -3.61 -7.00 -0.80
C LEU A 92 -4.51 -6.28 0.21
N ALA A 93 -4.64 -4.95 0.12
CA ALA A 93 -5.56 -4.18 0.96
C ALA A 93 -7.01 -4.66 0.84
N SER A 94 -7.39 -5.14 -0.36
CA SER A 94 -8.73 -5.64 -0.62
C SER A 94 -9.00 -7.04 -0.06
N ASN A 95 -7.94 -7.84 0.14
CA ASN A 95 -8.01 -9.13 0.83
C ASN A 95 -7.95 -8.95 2.35
N THR A 96 -7.04 -8.11 2.86
CA THR A 96 -6.90 -7.89 4.32
C THR A 96 -8.16 -7.31 4.96
N ARG A 97 -8.94 -6.53 4.21
CA ARG A 97 -10.23 -6.05 4.69
C ARG A 97 -11.29 -7.16 4.76
N GLU A 98 -11.24 -8.14 3.87
CA GLU A 98 -12.18 -9.26 3.86
C GLU A 98 -11.92 -10.14 5.07
N ASP A 99 -10.64 -10.46 5.32
CA ASP A 99 -10.19 -11.14 6.53
C ASP A 99 -10.61 -10.39 7.81
N TYR A 100 -10.47 -9.05 7.84
CA TYR A 100 -10.89 -8.24 8.99
C TYR A 100 -12.42 -8.30 9.22
N PHE A 101 -13.22 -8.28 8.16
CA PHE A 101 -14.68 -8.38 8.31
C PHE A 101 -15.11 -9.80 8.74
N GLU A 102 -14.44 -10.85 8.25
CA GLU A 102 -14.67 -12.23 8.69
C GLU A 102 -14.32 -12.42 10.17
N GLU A 103 -13.19 -11.87 10.63
CA GLU A 103 -12.79 -11.91 12.05
C GLU A 103 -13.80 -11.17 12.95
N VAL A 104 -14.25 -9.98 12.54
CA VAL A 104 -15.23 -9.20 13.31
C VAL A 104 -16.61 -9.88 13.34
N GLU A 105 -17.09 -10.44 12.23
CA GLU A 105 -18.37 -11.15 12.19
C GLU A 105 -18.32 -12.52 12.87
N GLY A 106 -17.17 -13.22 12.79
CA GLY A 106 -16.90 -14.48 13.46
C GLY A 106 -16.80 -14.32 14.98
N SER A 107 -16.12 -13.27 15.46
CA SER A 107 -16.06 -12.95 16.88
C SER A 107 -17.43 -12.52 17.42
N SER A 108 -18.21 -11.77 16.64
CA SER A 108 -19.57 -11.37 17.05
C SER A 108 -20.60 -12.51 17.03
N LYS A 109 -20.31 -13.64 16.34
CA LYS A 109 -21.10 -14.88 16.39
C LYS A 109 -20.54 -15.93 17.36
N GLY A 110 -19.26 -15.84 17.74
CA GLY A 110 -18.57 -16.76 18.64
C GLY A 110 -18.64 -16.37 20.12
N ASP A 111 -18.95 -15.11 20.44
CA ASP A 111 -18.97 -14.61 21.82
C ASP A 111 -20.29 -14.84 22.57
N ALA A 112 -20.99 -15.94 22.24
CA ALA A 112 -22.11 -16.47 23.01
C ALA A 112 -21.90 -17.94 23.42
N THR A 113 -20.66 -18.45 23.34
CA THR A 113 -20.35 -19.82 23.75
C THR A 113 -18.93 -19.92 24.29
N GLU A 114 -18.61 -19.10 25.30
CA GLU A 114 -17.64 -19.51 26.32
C GLU A 114 -18.26 -20.68 27.11
N VAL A 115 -18.05 -21.91 26.62
CA VAL A 115 -18.22 -23.10 27.45
C VAL A 115 -17.06 -23.12 28.44
N LEU A 116 -17.35 -22.65 29.66
CA LEU A 116 -16.53 -22.90 30.84
C LEU A 116 -16.26 -24.42 30.96
N PRO A 117 -15.00 -24.90 30.86
CA PRO A 117 -14.68 -26.29 31.14
C PRO A 117 -14.42 -26.40 32.64
N GLY A 118 -15.48 -26.58 33.44
CA GLY A 118 -15.36 -26.53 34.90
C GLY A 118 -16.08 -27.64 35.67
N ASP A 119 -17.33 -27.99 35.33
CA ASP A 119 -18.21 -28.62 36.33
C ASP A 119 -18.89 -29.93 35.87
N TYR A 120 -18.17 -30.85 35.21
CA TYR A 120 -18.72 -32.18 34.86
C TYR A 120 -18.14 -33.37 35.65
N GLU A 121 -17.43 -33.14 36.76
CA GLU A 121 -16.85 -34.23 37.58
C GLU A 121 -17.38 -34.31 39.04
N MET A 122 -18.65 -34.01 39.30
CA MET A 122 -19.26 -34.34 40.61
C MET A 122 -20.69 -34.93 40.56
N ALA A 123 -21.17 -35.40 39.40
CA ALA A 123 -22.49 -36.04 39.30
C ALA A 123 -22.46 -37.58 39.20
N HIS A 124 -21.27 -38.21 39.12
CA HIS A 124 -21.19 -39.65 38.83
C HIS A 124 -20.78 -40.57 40.01
N THR A 125 -20.59 -40.04 41.22
CA THR A 125 -20.16 -40.85 42.39
C THR A 125 -21.20 -41.05 43.49
N LYS A 126 -22.49 -40.72 43.28
CA LYS A 126 -23.55 -40.94 44.29
C LYS A 126 -24.59 -42.01 43.95
N ALA A 127 -24.28 -42.89 43.01
CA ALA A 127 -25.10 -44.06 42.72
C ALA A 127 -24.23 -45.33 42.61
N VAL A 128 -23.51 -45.67 43.68
CA VAL A 128 -23.14 -47.04 44.12
C VAL A 128 -22.40 -46.87 45.46
N ALA A 129 -23.15 -46.98 46.56
CA ALA A 129 -22.72 -47.47 47.88
C ALA A 129 -23.93 -47.42 48.82
#